data_AF-A0A2S7QUF5-F1
#
_entry.id   AF-A0A2S7QUF5-F1
#
_cell.length_a   1.000
_cell.length_b   1.000
_cell.length_c   1.000
_cell.angle_alpha   90.00
_cell.angle_beta   90.00
_cell.angle_gamma   90.00
#
_symmetry.space_group_name_H-M   'P 1'
#
loop_
_entity.id
_entity.type
_entity.pdbx_description
1 polymer ?
#
loop_
_entity_poly.entity_id
_entity_poly.type
_entity_poly.pdbx_seq_one_letter_code
_entity_poly.pdbx_strand_id
1 'polypeptide(L)'
;MHRQKEATTAPSRDSWSQSKAQEMFGSMLEAGNAICAMCSLNLADATLKDVEANDTESPRPKLSECLHLVCGSCLTEENESTRCPVCQPIAHCLGYRVSFTPTESLASETKETLPTMKPGEVPTKIVALMESLKSLKAHDKCVVFSYWTYTLDLIESSFTSDSIQYTRVDGRLSSKKRNTAIQEFQEDPSIRVILVSITCGGTGLDLTAGSVVYLMEPQWNPMMEEQALCRVHRMGQNKEVTTIRYRMKNSFEEQVVTVQERKKDLAALTFSNGKISEADVGAARLQYLRAALG
;
A
#
# COMPACT_ATOMS: atom_id res chain seq x y z
N MET A 1 9.36 20.35 -56.40
CA MET A 1 9.50 19.49 -55.20
C MET A 1 9.54 20.40 -53.97
N HIS A 2 8.38 20.81 -53.47
CA HIS A 2 8.29 21.56 -52.21
C HIS A 2 7.68 20.66 -51.15
N ARG A 3 8.54 20.23 -50.21
CA ARG A 3 8.20 19.40 -49.06
C ARG A 3 7.57 20.31 -48.02
N GLN A 4 6.28 20.12 -47.75
CA GLN A 4 5.56 20.75 -46.65
C GLN A 4 6.26 20.40 -45.33
N LYS A 5 6.54 21.41 -44.50
CA LYS A 5 6.88 21.24 -43.09
C LYS A 5 5.56 21.14 -42.33
N GLU A 6 5.28 19.98 -41.77
CA GLU A 6 4.18 19.78 -40.84
C GLU A 6 4.46 20.59 -39.57
N ALA A 7 3.56 21.51 -39.26
CA ALA A 7 3.53 22.20 -37.99
C ALA A 7 3.02 21.23 -36.93
N THR A 8 3.92 20.71 -36.08
CA THR A 8 3.55 20.02 -34.85
C THR A 8 2.84 21.02 -33.94
N THR A 9 1.53 20.87 -33.88
CA THR A 9 0.59 21.54 -32.99
C THR A 9 1.06 21.44 -31.54
N ALA A 10 1.25 22.60 -30.90
CA ALA A 10 1.50 22.71 -29.47
C ALA A 10 0.31 22.11 -28.69
N PRO A 11 0.55 21.30 -27.65
CA PRO A 11 -0.53 20.77 -26.83
C PRO A 11 -1.25 21.93 -26.11
N SER A 12 -2.57 21.81 -26.06
CA SER A 12 -3.51 22.66 -25.34
C SER A 12 -3.11 22.84 -23.86
N ARG A 13 -3.49 23.98 -23.28
CA ARG A 13 -3.28 24.39 -21.87
C ARG A 13 -3.91 23.41 -20.85
N ASP A 14 -3.38 22.21 -20.73
CA ASP A 14 -3.69 21.26 -19.65
C ASP A 14 -2.86 21.63 -18.42
N SER A 15 -3.40 22.55 -17.60
CA SER A 15 -2.84 23.10 -16.36
C SER A 15 -1.70 22.28 -15.75
N TRP A 16 -0.46 22.76 -15.93
CA TRP A 16 0.72 22.27 -15.23
C TRP A 16 0.46 22.37 -13.71
N SER A 17 0.71 21.27 -12.99
CA SER A 17 0.40 21.17 -11.56
C SER A 17 1.54 20.47 -10.81
N GLN A 18 1.57 20.65 -9.49
CA GLN A 18 2.55 20.02 -8.60
C GLN A 18 2.61 18.50 -8.79
N SER A 19 1.46 17.83 -8.95
CA SER A 19 1.38 16.37 -9.16
C SER A 19 1.98 15.95 -10.50
N LYS A 20 1.68 16.69 -11.58
CA LYS A 20 2.22 16.42 -12.92
C LYS A 20 3.74 16.64 -12.95
N ALA A 21 4.23 17.69 -12.29
CA ALA A 21 5.66 17.93 -12.17
C ALA A 21 6.37 16.77 -11.43
N GLN A 22 5.77 16.25 -10.36
CA GLN A 22 6.32 15.12 -9.61
C GLN A 22 6.31 13.82 -10.43
N GLU A 23 5.23 13.53 -11.16
CA GLU A 23 5.13 12.37 -12.05
C GLU A 23 6.17 12.42 -13.16
N MET A 24 6.29 13.56 -13.84
CA MET A 24 7.30 13.77 -14.90
C MET A 24 8.73 13.67 -14.37
N PHE A 25 8.99 14.17 -13.16
CA PHE A 25 10.29 14.00 -12.51
C PHE A 25 10.61 12.54 -12.23
N GLY A 26 9.62 11.75 -11.78
CA GLY A 26 9.76 10.31 -11.61
C GLY A 26 10.13 9.61 -12.91
N SER A 27 9.42 9.91 -14.01
CA SER A 27 9.76 9.37 -15.33
C SER A 27 11.16 9.77 -15.81
N MET A 28 11.63 10.97 -15.48
CA MET A 28 13.00 11.41 -15.83
C MET A 28 14.08 10.65 -15.05
N LEU A 29 13.81 10.35 -13.77
CA LEU A 29 14.72 9.53 -12.95
C LEU A 29 14.81 8.11 -13.49
N GLU A 30 13.68 7.48 -13.81
CA GLU A 30 13.63 6.13 -14.38
C GLU A 30 14.30 6.05 -15.76
N ALA A 31 14.14 7.08 -16.58
CA ALA A 31 14.80 7.18 -17.88
C ALA A 31 16.29 7.53 -17.79
N GLY A 32 16.81 7.83 -16.59
CA GLY A 32 18.21 8.19 -16.39
C GLY A 32 18.62 9.55 -16.95
N ASN A 33 17.66 10.42 -17.27
CA ASN A 33 17.87 11.69 -17.97
C ASN A 33 17.50 12.92 -17.13
N ALA A 34 17.48 12.78 -15.80
CA ALA A 34 17.21 13.86 -14.85
C ALA A 34 18.41 14.82 -14.72
N ILE A 35 18.71 15.60 -15.76
CA ILE A 35 19.88 16.47 -15.81
C ILE A 35 19.52 17.90 -15.40
N CYS A 36 20.26 18.47 -14.46
CA CYS A 36 20.13 19.87 -14.07
C CYS A 36 20.53 20.80 -15.23
N ALA A 37 19.65 21.72 -15.62
CA ALA A 37 19.87 22.66 -16.71
C ALA A 37 20.93 23.74 -16.40
N MET A 38 21.36 23.90 -15.14
CA MET A 38 22.33 24.93 -14.73
C MET A 38 23.74 24.38 -14.51
N CYS A 39 23.88 23.20 -13.90
CA CYS A 39 25.18 22.60 -13.60
C CYS A 39 25.45 21.29 -14.36
N SER A 40 24.50 20.84 -15.19
CA SER A 40 24.59 19.58 -15.95
C SER A 40 24.76 18.32 -15.10
N LEU A 41 24.55 18.41 -13.78
CA LEU A 41 24.56 17.26 -12.88
C LEU A 41 23.38 16.34 -13.21
N ASN A 42 23.63 15.05 -13.38
CA ASN A 42 22.57 14.05 -13.49
C ASN A 42 22.08 13.64 -12.10
N LEU A 43 20.85 13.99 -11.77
CA LEU A 43 20.20 13.65 -10.52
C LEU A 43 19.83 12.16 -10.46
N ALA A 44 19.72 11.47 -11.61
CA ALA A 44 19.44 10.04 -11.65
C ALA A 44 20.68 9.19 -11.25
N ASP A 45 21.89 9.70 -11.43
CA ASP A 45 23.12 9.00 -11.05
C ASP A 45 23.44 9.13 -9.55
N ALA A 46 22.76 10.03 -8.84
CA ALA A 46 22.89 10.24 -7.40
C ALA A 46 22.18 9.15 -6.55
N THR A 47 21.91 7.98 -7.14
CA THR A 47 21.15 6.91 -6.49
C THR A 47 21.87 6.30 -5.28
N LEU A 48 21.15 6.32 -4.16
CA LEU A 48 21.17 5.38 -3.03
C LEU A 48 22.29 5.46 -1.98
N LYS A 49 23.38 6.20 -2.17
CA LYS A 49 24.41 6.31 -1.11
C LYS A 49 24.39 7.60 -0.29
N ASP A 50 23.81 8.68 -0.80
CA ASP A 50 23.88 9.99 -0.13
C ASP A 50 22.50 10.51 0.36
N VAL A 51 21.40 9.80 0.07
CA VAL A 51 20.02 10.23 0.40
C VAL A 51 19.59 9.80 1.81
N GLU A 52 20.28 8.86 2.45
CA GLU A 52 20.00 8.50 3.85
C GLU A 52 20.56 9.51 4.87
N ALA A 53 21.31 10.52 4.43
CA ALA A 53 22.09 11.37 5.33
C ALA A 53 21.63 12.85 5.45
N ASN A 54 20.64 13.36 4.69
CA ASN A 54 20.35 14.79 4.82
C ASN A 54 18.95 15.27 4.39
N ASP A 55 17.90 14.67 4.95
CA ASP A 55 16.50 15.14 4.77
C ASP A 55 16.19 16.45 5.54
N THR A 56 17.21 17.17 6.02
CA THR A 56 17.05 18.40 6.80
C THR A 56 17.79 19.65 6.29
N GLU A 57 18.70 19.59 5.31
CA GLU A 57 19.47 20.80 4.94
C GLU A 57 19.76 21.04 3.44
N SER A 58 19.29 20.21 2.49
CA SER A 58 19.50 20.50 1.05
C SER A 58 18.21 20.96 0.34
N PRO A 59 18.25 22.02 -0.50
CA PRO A 59 17.05 22.50 -1.18
C PRO A 59 16.48 21.44 -2.14
N ARG A 60 15.16 21.30 -2.22
CA ARG A 60 14.53 20.35 -3.15
C ARG A 60 14.71 20.78 -4.61
N PRO A 61 14.92 19.85 -5.57
CA PRO A 61 14.97 20.19 -6.99
C PRO A 61 13.65 20.79 -7.49
N LYS A 62 13.66 21.48 -8.63
CA LYS A 62 12.49 22.12 -9.24
C LYS A 62 12.35 21.74 -10.70
N LEU A 63 11.15 21.32 -11.10
CA LEU A 63 10.81 21.01 -12.49
C LEU A 63 9.79 22.03 -13.03
N SER A 64 10.10 22.59 -14.20
CA SER A 64 9.24 23.55 -14.90
C SER A 64 8.40 22.86 -15.99
N GLU A 65 7.32 23.51 -16.42
CA GLU A 65 6.42 23.03 -17.49
C GLU A 65 7.16 22.79 -18.82
N CYS A 66 8.21 23.57 -19.08
CA CYS A 66 9.11 23.38 -20.21
C CYS A 66 10.12 22.23 -20.01
N LEU A 67 9.98 21.44 -18.96
CA LEU A 67 10.85 20.32 -18.58
C LEU A 67 12.29 20.70 -18.19
N HIS A 68 12.55 21.98 -17.88
CA HIS A 68 13.80 22.36 -17.25
C HIS A 68 13.81 21.96 -15.77
N LEU A 69 14.72 21.04 -15.45
CA LEU A 69 15.04 20.60 -14.10
C LEU A 69 16.21 21.42 -13.54
N VAL A 70 16.08 21.89 -12.29
CA VAL A 70 17.16 22.57 -11.57
C VAL A 70 17.38 21.87 -10.24
N CYS A 71 18.62 21.52 -9.91
CA CYS A 71 18.96 20.87 -8.64
C CYS A 71 18.88 21.85 -7.46
N GLY A 72 18.78 21.28 -6.26
CA GLY A 72 18.74 22.04 -5.01
C GLY A 72 19.83 23.08 -4.85
N SER A 73 21.07 22.67 -5.09
CA SER A 73 22.26 23.53 -4.99
C SER A 73 22.32 24.67 -6.00
N CYS A 74 21.59 24.58 -7.12
CA CYS A 74 21.51 25.65 -8.12
C CYS A 74 20.31 26.59 -7.89
N LEU A 75 19.43 26.29 -6.93
CA LEU A 75 18.30 27.15 -6.57
C LEU A 75 18.76 28.18 -5.53
N THR A 76 18.81 29.44 -5.93
CA THR A 76 19.05 30.60 -5.06
C THR A 76 17.71 31.24 -4.65
N GLU A 77 17.70 32.04 -3.56
CA GLU A 77 16.52 32.78 -3.11
C GLU A 77 15.95 33.71 -4.21
N GLU A 78 16.79 34.22 -5.11
CA GLU A 78 16.39 35.02 -6.28
C GLU A 78 15.61 34.22 -7.35
N ASN A 79 15.75 32.89 -7.38
CA ASN A 79 15.13 31.97 -8.35
C ASN A 79 14.02 31.09 -7.73
N GLU A 80 13.59 31.42 -6.50
CA GLU A 80 12.54 30.72 -5.77
C GLU A 80 11.12 31.00 -6.31
N SER A 81 10.98 31.97 -7.21
CA SER A 81 9.72 32.28 -7.89
C SER A 81 9.07 31.03 -8.51
N THR A 82 7.76 31.02 -8.75
CA THR A 82 7.07 29.93 -9.46
C THR A 82 7.44 29.83 -10.95
N ARG A 83 8.41 30.61 -11.43
CA ARG A 83 8.80 30.68 -12.84
C ARG A 83 10.05 29.86 -13.14
N CYS A 84 10.18 29.40 -14.38
CA CYS A 84 11.40 28.75 -14.86
C CYS A 84 12.58 29.73 -14.93
N PRO A 85 13.73 29.46 -14.27
CA PRO A 85 14.90 30.34 -14.31
C PRO A 85 15.68 30.27 -15.64
N VAL A 86 15.42 29.27 -16.48
CA VAL A 86 16.13 29.05 -17.76
C VAL A 86 15.41 29.72 -18.94
N CYS A 87 14.08 29.76 -18.92
CA CYS A 87 13.26 30.20 -20.05
C CYS A 87 12.96 31.71 -20.07
N GLN A 88 13.90 32.58 -19.70
CA GLN A 88 13.62 33.98 -19.36
C GLN A 88 12.84 34.88 -20.38
N PRO A 89 12.56 34.52 -21.65
CA PRO A 89 11.58 35.27 -22.44
C PRO A 89 10.10 34.84 -22.26
N ILE A 90 9.82 33.69 -21.61
CA ILE A 90 8.46 33.10 -21.53
C ILE A 90 7.83 33.43 -20.17
N ALA A 91 7.03 34.49 -20.14
CA ALA A 91 6.42 35.04 -18.91
C ALA A 91 5.46 34.09 -18.14
N HIS A 92 5.17 32.89 -18.66
CA HIS A 92 4.16 31.96 -18.14
C HIS A 92 4.65 30.54 -17.85
N CYS A 93 5.96 30.27 -17.90
CA CYS A 93 6.46 28.92 -17.63
C CYS A 93 6.48 28.64 -16.11
N LEU A 94 5.51 27.86 -15.63
CA LEU A 94 5.37 27.51 -14.21
C LEU A 94 6.34 26.39 -13.81
N GLY A 95 6.87 26.44 -12.60
CA GLY A 95 7.74 25.41 -12.05
C GLY A 95 7.46 25.11 -10.58
N TYR A 96 7.57 23.83 -10.25
CA TYR A 96 7.19 23.23 -8.98
C TYR A 96 8.37 22.47 -8.37
N ARG A 97 8.47 22.47 -7.04
CA ARG A 97 9.50 21.69 -6.33
C ARG A 97 9.16 20.20 -6.47
N VAL A 98 10.14 19.36 -6.75
CA VAL A 98 9.97 17.91 -6.89
C VAL A 98 10.91 17.19 -5.94
N SER A 99 10.65 15.92 -5.65
CA SER A 99 11.44 15.14 -4.70
C SER A 99 11.79 13.76 -5.26
N PHE A 100 12.92 13.21 -4.83
CA PHE A 100 13.40 11.87 -5.18
C PHE A 100 12.57 10.77 -4.56
N THR A 101 12.03 11.04 -3.37
CA THR A 101 10.95 10.24 -2.81
C THR A 101 9.65 10.85 -3.31
N PRO A 102 8.68 10.05 -3.78
CA PRO A 102 7.31 10.52 -3.93
C PRO A 102 6.88 11.04 -2.56
N THR A 103 7.00 12.35 -2.34
CA THR A 103 6.82 12.89 -0.99
C THR A 103 5.34 12.89 -0.73
N GLU A 104 4.95 12.29 0.40
CA GLU A 104 3.71 12.47 1.14
C GLU A 104 3.45 13.96 1.54
N SER A 105 3.81 14.95 0.70
CA SER A 105 3.66 16.38 0.99
C SER A 105 2.78 17.11 -0.03
N LEU A 106 1.72 16.45 -0.48
CA LEU A 106 0.40 17.07 -0.59
C LEU A 106 -0.47 16.58 0.56
N ALA A 107 0.01 16.77 1.79
CA ALA A 107 -0.87 17.24 2.85
C ALA A 107 -1.27 18.70 2.53
N SER A 108 -1.97 18.89 1.41
CA SER A 108 -3.08 19.82 1.43
C SER A 108 -4.16 19.12 2.23
N GLU A 109 -4.91 19.88 3.01
CA GLU A 109 -5.99 19.45 3.89
C GLU A 109 -7.18 18.84 3.13
N THR A 110 -6.96 17.93 2.19
CA THR A 110 -7.88 16.81 2.05
C THR A 110 -7.55 15.89 3.21
N LYS A 111 -8.23 16.07 4.36
CA LYS A 111 -8.71 14.90 5.09
C LYS A 111 -9.13 13.91 4.01
N GLU A 112 -8.42 12.78 3.86
CA GLU A 112 -9.06 11.62 3.23
C GLU A 112 -10.31 11.43 4.07
N THR A 113 -11.42 11.94 3.54
CA THR A 113 -12.67 11.92 4.24
C THR A 113 -13.02 10.47 4.18
N LEU A 114 -12.84 9.81 5.32
CA LEU A 114 -13.32 8.48 5.59
C LEU A 114 -14.68 8.33 4.91
N PRO A 115 -14.90 7.26 4.12
CA PRO A 115 -16.11 7.11 3.34
C PRO A 115 -17.32 7.33 4.25
N THR A 116 -18.08 8.39 3.98
CA THR A 116 -19.22 8.76 4.82
C THR A 116 -20.33 7.74 4.55
N MET A 117 -20.47 6.77 5.45
CA MET A 117 -21.50 5.76 5.36
C MET A 117 -22.82 6.35 5.85
N LYS A 118 -23.90 6.22 5.07
CA LYS A 118 -25.21 6.62 5.57
C LYS A 118 -25.66 5.65 6.68
N PRO A 119 -26.42 6.12 7.68
CA PRO A 119 -27.03 5.23 8.67
C PRO A 119 -27.89 4.16 7.97
N GLY A 120 -27.51 2.89 8.09
CA GLY A 120 -28.20 1.75 7.44
C GLY A 120 -27.52 1.18 6.19
N GLU A 121 -26.46 1.79 5.66
CA GLU A 121 -25.70 1.29 4.49
C GLU A 121 -24.40 0.53 4.88
N VAL A 122 -24.22 0.17 6.16
CA VAL A 122 -23.01 -0.53 6.62
C VAL A 122 -22.98 -1.99 6.12
N PRO A 123 -21.90 -2.43 5.45
CA PRO A 123 -21.75 -3.80 5.00
C PRO A 123 -21.93 -4.81 6.13
N THR A 124 -22.62 -5.91 5.85
CA THR A 124 -22.98 -6.95 6.83
C THR A 124 -21.76 -7.53 7.56
N LYS A 125 -20.62 -7.67 6.88
CA LYS A 125 -19.37 -8.13 7.50
C LYS A 125 -18.82 -7.14 8.53
N ILE A 126 -18.95 -5.85 8.28
CA ILE A 126 -18.53 -4.80 9.21
C ILE A 126 -19.47 -4.79 10.41
N VAL A 127 -20.78 -4.93 10.19
CA VAL A 127 -21.76 -5.09 11.28
C VAL A 127 -21.39 -6.29 12.17
N ALA A 128 -21.13 -7.46 11.57
CA ALA A 128 -20.71 -8.65 12.32
C ALA A 128 -19.38 -8.45 13.06
N LEU A 129 -18.41 -7.73 12.47
CA LEU A 129 -17.16 -7.35 13.12
C LEU A 129 -17.42 -6.48 14.36
N MET A 130 -18.26 -5.45 14.23
CA MET A 130 -18.59 -4.55 15.35
C MET A 130 -19.30 -5.30 16.49
N GLU A 131 -20.24 -6.18 16.17
CA GLU A 131 -20.91 -7.04 17.16
C GLU A 131 -19.92 -7.95 17.88
N SER A 132 -19.02 -8.59 17.12
CA SER A 132 -17.98 -9.45 17.68
C SER A 132 -17.05 -8.67 18.60
N LEU A 133 -16.56 -7.49 18.18
CA LEU A 133 -15.69 -6.63 18.99
C LEU A 133 -16.35 -6.18 20.31
N LYS A 134 -17.65 -5.88 20.29
CA LYS A 134 -18.42 -5.51 21.49
C LYS A 134 -18.57 -6.68 22.48
N SER A 135 -18.57 -7.92 21.99
CA SER A 135 -18.68 -9.13 22.81
C SER A 135 -17.36 -9.57 23.47
N LEU A 136 -16.22 -9.02 23.03
CA LEU A 136 -14.90 -9.40 23.53
C LEU A 136 -14.59 -8.82 24.91
N LYS A 137 -13.78 -9.55 25.69
CA LYS A 137 -13.35 -9.11 27.02
C LYS A 137 -12.52 -7.84 26.93
N ALA A 138 -12.57 -7.00 27.96
CA ALA A 138 -11.92 -5.68 27.95
C ALA A 138 -10.40 -5.70 27.64
N HIS A 139 -9.71 -6.81 27.92
CA HIS A 139 -8.26 -6.95 27.71
C HIS A 139 -7.86 -7.71 26.44
N ASP A 140 -8.83 -8.15 25.64
CA ASP A 140 -8.56 -8.83 24.38
C ASP A 140 -8.16 -7.81 23.31
N LYS A 141 -7.01 -8.06 22.69
CA LYS A 141 -6.47 -7.27 21.58
C LYS A 141 -6.74 -8.01 20.27
N CYS A 142 -7.17 -7.25 19.28
CA CYS A 142 -7.72 -7.77 18.03
C CYS A 142 -6.90 -7.30 16.85
N VAL A 143 -6.64 -8.22 15.92
CA VAL A 143 -6.01 -7.91 14.64
C VAL A 143 -7.05 -8.12 13.54
N VAL A 144 -7.32 -7.09 12.76
CA VAL A 144 -8.25 -7.19 11.61
C VAL A 144 -7.44 -7.11 10.33
N PHE A 145 -7.42 -8.22 9.60
CA PHE A 145 -6.78 -8.33 8.30
C PHE A 145 -7.80 -8.14 7.17
N SER A 146 -7.43 -7.31 6.20
CA SER A 146 -8.13 -7.21 4.91
C SER A 146 -7.09 -7.08 3.80
N TYR A 147 -7.47 -7.48 2.59
CA TYR A 147 -6.64 -7.27 1.42
C TYR A 147 -6.90 -5.89 0.80
N TRP A 148 -8.15 -5.42 0.85
CA TRP A 148 -8.52 -4.11 0.32
C TRP A 148 -8.40 -3.03 1.39
N THR A 149 -7.59 -2.00 1.11
CA THR A 149 -7.51 -0.81 1.96
C THR A 149 -8.86 -0.13 2.10
N TYR A 150 -9.71 -0.17 1.07
CA TYR A 150 -11.06 0.38 1.11
C TYR A 150 -11.94 -0.25 2.20
N THR A 151 -11.83 -1.57 2.42
CA THR A 151 -12.53 -2.24 3.52
C THR A 151 -12.04 -1.73 4.87
N LEU A 152 -10.73 -1.47 5.01
CA LEU A 152 -10.17 -0.86 6.22
C LEU A 152 -10.73 0.56 6.42
N ASP A 153 -10.82 1.38 5.37
CA ASP A 153 -11.38 2.74 5.43
C ASP A 153 -12.85 2.73 5.92
N LEU A 154 -13.66 1.75 5.49
CA LEU A 154 -15.04 1.58 5.95
C LEU A 154 -15.11 1.15 7.42
N ILE A 155 -14.19 0.29 7.87
CA ILE A 155 -14.10 -0.13 9.26
C ILE A 155 -13.70 1.06 10.16
N GLU A 156 -12.73 1.87 9.75
CA GLU A 156 -12.32 3.09 10.46
C GLU A 156 -13.47 4.08 10.60
N SER A 157 -14.26 4.26 9.55
CA SER A 157 -15.47 5.09 9.57
C SER A 157 -16.46 4.60 10.63
N SER A 158 -16.59 3.28 10.77
CA SER A 158 -17.46 2.64 11.76
C SER A 158 -16.90 2.76 13.18
N PHE A 159 -15.58 2.63 13.36
CA PHE A 159 -14.91 2.80 14.66
C PHE A 159 -14.99 4.23 15.19
N THR A 160 -14.88 5.22 14.30
CA THR A 160 -15.02 6.64 14.64
C THR A 160 -16.40 6.93 15.24
N SER A 161 -17.45 6.30 14.69
CA SER A 161 -18.82 6.45 15.19
C SER A 161 -19.01 5.84 16.59
N ASP A 162 -18.34 4.72 16.86
CA ASP A 162 -18.44 3.98 18.14
C ASP A 162 -17.31 4.34 19.14
N SER A 163 -16.48 5.34 18.84
CA SER A 163 -15.34 5.79 19.67
C SER A 163 -14.35 4.68 20.06
N ILE A 164 -14.13 3.71 19.16
CA ILE A 164 -13.17 2.62 19.38
C ILE A 164 -11.76 3.12 19.04
N GLN A 165 -10.82 2.96 19.97
CA GLN A 165 -9.40 3.27 19.75
C GLN A 165 -8.73 2.15 18.92
N TYR A 166 -8.04 2.54 17.86
CA TYR A 166 -7.38 1.61 16.96
C TYR A 166 -6.09 2.19 16.37
N THR A 167 -5.22 1.31 15.88
CA THR A 167 -4.10 1.68 15.00
C THR A 167 -4.25 1.02 13.63
N ARG A 168 -3.55 1.54 12.62
CA ARG A 168 -3.59 1.00 11.26
C ARG A 168 -2.19 0.79 10.71
N VAL A 169 -2.03 -0.28 9.95
CA VAL A 169 -0.82 -0.61 9.18
C VAL A 169 -1.21 -0.99 7.76
N ASP A 170 -0.90 -0.12 6.81
CA ASP A 170 -1.07 -0.38 5.38
C ASP A 170 0.16 0.05 4.58
N GLY A 171 0.08 -0.07 3.24
CA GLY A 171 1.18 0.20 2.33
C GLY A 171 1.53 1.68 2.20
N ARG A 172 0.71 2.58 2.76
CA ARG A 172 0.94 4.04 2.70
C ARG A 172 1.88 4.49 3.81
N LEU A 173 1.91 3.79 4.95
CA LEU A 173 2.74 4.20 6.08
C LEU A 173 4.24 3.98 5.84
N SER A 174 5.04 4.99 6.20
CA SER A 174 6.50 4.87 6.29
C SER A 174 6.91 3.85 7.37
N SER A 175 8.12 3.29 7.25
CA SER A 175 8.61 2.28 8.18
C SER A 175 8.64 2.74 9.64
N LYS A 176 8.94 4.02 9.89
CA LYS A 176 8.93 4.59 11.25
C LYS A 176 7.50 4.63 11.82
N LYS A 177 6.55 5.21 11.09
CA LYS A 177 5.13 5.29 11.50
C LYS A 177 4.53 3.90 11.72
N ARG A 178 4.88 2.94 10.86
CA ARG A 178 4.47 1.54 11.00
C ARG A 178 4.93 0.92 12.32
N ASN A 179 6.20 1.08 12.67
CA ASN A 179 6.74 0.55 13.93
C ASN A 179 6.07 1.20 15.14
N THR A 180 5.82 2.51 15.08
CA THR A 180 5.07 3.21 16.14
C THR A 180 3.66 2.65 16.31
N ALA A 181 2.89 2.48 15.23
CA ALA A 181 1.53 1.94 15.28
C ALA A 181 1.47 0.51 15.85
N ILE A 182 2.49 -0.31 15.57
CA ILE A 182 2.62 -1.66 16.13
C ILE A 182 2.97 -1.60 17.60
N GLN A 183 3.92 -0.75 17.99
CA GLN A 183 4.34 -0.58 19.38
C GLN A 183 3.16 -0.10 20.24
N GLU A 184 2.42 0.91 19.76
CA GLU A 184 1.19 1.39 20.39
C GLU A 184 0.17 0.26 20.55
N PHE A 185 -0.07 -0.53 19.50
CA PHE A 185 -0.94 -1.70 19.60
C PHE A 185 -0.43 -2.76 20.60
N GLN A 186 0.87 -2.92 20.79
CA GLN A 186 1.41 -3.90 21.74
C GLN A 186 1.36 -3.39 23.19
N GLU A 187 1.81 -2.16 23.43
CA GLU A 187 2.08 -1.60 24.75
C GLU A 187 0.88 -0.87 25.35
N ASP A 188 0.09 -0.16 24.55
CA ASP A 188 -1.02 0.66 25.05
C ASP A 188 -2.26 -0.22 25.34
N PRO A 189 -2.76 -0.28 26.59
CA PRO A 189 -3.97 -1.04 26.92
C PRO A 189 -5.26 -0.43 26.36
N SER A 190 -5.26 0.86 26.03
CA SER A 190 -6.42 1.57 25.48
C SER A 190 -6.67 1.22 24.01
N ILE A 191 -5.60 0.90 23.27
CA ILE A 191 -5.65 0.49 21.87
C ILE A 191 -5.87 -1.02 21.80
N ARG A 192 -7.11 -1.40 21.50
CA ARG A 192 -7.52 -2.80 21.45
C ARG A 192 -7.54 -3.38 20.05
N VAL A 193 -7.53 -2.56 19.01
CA VAL A 193 -7.69 -3.03 17.64
C VAL A 193 -6.57 -2.50 16.77
N ILE A 194 -5.98 -3.36 15.93
CA ILE A 194 -5.11 -2.96 14.84
C ILE A 194 -5.68 -3.43 13.50
N LEU A 195 -5.75 -2.51 12.55
CA LEU A 195 -6.15 -2.77 11.17
C LEU A 195 -4.91 -3.00 10.32
N VAL A 196 -4.83 -4.12 9.62
CA VAL A 196 -3.63 -4.50 8.86
C VAL A 196 -3.99 -4.94 7.45
N SER A 197 -3.35 -4.33 6.45
CA SER A 197 -3.42 -4.83 5.08
C SER A 197 -2.60 -6.11 4.93
N ILE A 198 -3.19 -7.17 4.37
CA ILE A 198 -2.52 -8.44 4.09
C ILE A 198 -1.31 -8.23 3.15
N THR A 199 -1.38 -7.25 2.24
CA THR A 199 -0.29 -6.93 1.30
C THR A 199 0.98 -6.43 1.98
N CYS A 200 0.87 -5.89 3.20
CA CYS A 200 2.02 -5.50 4.01
C CYS A 200 2.72 -6.71 4.68
N GLY A 201 2.27 -7.93 4.41
CA GLY A 201 2.77 -9.16 5.03
C GLY A 201 4.26 -9.48 4.75
N GLY A 202 4.89 -8.84 3.77
CA GLY A 202 6.31 -9.02 3.44
C GLY A 202 7.29 -8.39 4.45
N THR A 203 6.84 -7.46 5.30
CA THR A 203 7.74 -6.62 6.12
C THR A 203 8.06 -7.14 7.53
N GLY A 204 7.74 -8.39 7.86
CA GLY A 204 8.21 -8.99 9.13
C GLY A 204 7.56 -8.44 10.41
N LEU A 205 6.28 -8.09 10.37
CA LEU A 205 5.54 -7.53 11.50
C LEU A 205 5.42 -8.54 12.65
N ASP A 206 5.52 -8.06 13.90
CA ASP A 206 5.23 -8.85 15.10
C ASP A 206 3.95 -8.35 15.77
N LEU A 207 2.93 -9.20 15.87
CA LEU A 207 1.61 -8.89 16.40
C LEU A 207 1.21 -9.84 17.53
N THR A 208 2.21 -10.29 18.30
CA THR A 208 2.07 -11.18 19.47
C THR A 208 1.21 -10.62 20.59
N ALA A 209 0.80 -9.36 20.57
CA ALA A 209 -0.17 -8.85 21.53
C ALA A 209 -1.62 -9.31 21.23
N GLY A 210 -1.92 -9.70 19.98
CA GLY A 210 -3.28 -10.02 19.53
C GLY A 210 -3.75 -11.42 19.95
N SER A 211 -4.91 -11.50 20.60
CA SER A 211 -5.58 -12.77 20.97
C SER A 211 -6.70 -13.17 20.02
N VAL A 212 -7.24 -12.23 19.25
CA VAL A 212 -8.32 -12.51 18.28
C VAL A 212 -7.93 -11.94 16.92
N VAL A 213 -8.08 -12.75 15.87
CA VAL A 213 -7.75 -12.38 14.51
C VAL A 213 -8.97 -12.49 13.62
N TYR A 214 -9.28 -11.42 12.90
CA TYR A 214 -10.37 -11.36 11.94
C TYR A 214 -9.82 -11.29 10.53
N LEU A 215 -10.27 -12.19 9.65
CA LEU A 215 -10.02 -12.14 8.22
C LEU A 215 -11.31 -11.70 7.53
N MET A 216 -11.31 -10.49 6.98
CA MET A 216 -12.52 -9.88 6.40
C MET A 216 -12.96 -10.57 5.11
N GLU A 217 -12.05 -11.20 4.37
CA GLU A 217 -12.34 -11.83 3.09
C GLU A 217 -11.33 -12.91 2.72
N PRO A 218 -11.77 -13.95 1.97
CA PRO A 218 -10.87 -14.99 1.49
C PRO A 218 -10.00 -14.50 0.32
N GLN A 219 -8.77 -15.01 0.24
CA GLN A 219 -7.82 -14.73 -0.83
C GLN A 219 -7.60 -15.93 -1.75
N TRP A 220 -7.35 -15.70 -3.04
CA TRP A 220 -7.08 -16.78 -3.99
C TRP A 220 -5.85 -17.62 -3.64
N ASN A 221 -4.89 -17.02 -2.95
CA ASN A 221 -3.70 -17.69 -2.44
C ASN A 221 -3.85 -17.93 -0.93
N PRO A 222 -4.13 -19.17 -0.49
CA PRO A 222 -4.31 -19.47 0.93
C PRO A 222 -3.05 -19.21 1.76
N MET A 223 -1.86 -19.24 1.14
CA MET A 223 -0.61 -19.00 1.86
C MET A 223 -0.47 -17.56 2.34
N MET A 224 -1.12 -16.59 1.68
CA MET A 224 -1.09 -15.20 2.14
C MET A 224 -1.85 -15.03 3.45
N GLU A 225 -3.01 -15.69 3.59
CA GLU A 225 -3.75 -15.70 4.86
C GLU A 225 -2.94 -16.39 5.95
N GLU A 226 -2.37 -17.56 5.66
CA GLU A 226 -1.59 -18.32 6.63
C GLU A 226 -0.36 -17.53 7.11
N GLN A 227 0.35 -16.88 6.18
CA GLN A 227 1.48 -16.03 6.51
C GLN A 227 1.08 -14.82 7.37
N ALA A 228 -0.09 -14.22 7.11
CA ALA A 228 -0.61 -13.13 7.94
C ALA A 228 -0.94 -13.64 9.36
N LEU A 229 -1.55 -14.81 9.48
CA LEU A 229 -1.85 -15.45 10.77
C LEU A 229 -0.57 -15.78 11.55
N CYS A 230 0.49 -16.25 10.88
CA CYS A 230 1.80 -16.49 11.50
C CYS A 230 2.42 -15.23 12.14
N ARG A 231 1.96 -14.01 11.79
CA ARG A 231 2.41 -12.77 12.46
C ARG A 231 1.82 -12.61 13.86
N VAL A 232 0.69 -13.27 14.13
CA VAL A 232 -0.01 -13.27 15.43
C VAL A 232 0.30 -14.55 16.21
N HIS A 233 0.25 -15.71 15.54
CA HIS A 233 0.57 -17.04 16.09
C HIS A 233 2.09 -17.27 16.25
N ARG A 234 2.85 -16.22 16.56
CA ARG A 234 4.31 -16.26 16.61
C ARG A 234 4.82 -16.85 17.93
N MET A 235 6.00 -17.46 17.89
CA MET A 235 6.72 -17.88 19.10
C MET A 235 6.92 -16.67 20.05
N GLY A 236 6.45 -16.80 21.30
CA GLY A 236 6.45 -15.72 22.30
C GLY A 236 5.04 -15.31 22.76
N GLN A 237 4.00 -15.71 22.03
CA GLN A 237 2.60 -15.55 22.44
C GLN A 237 2.23 -16.60 23.52
N ASN A 238 1.74 -16.15 24.68
CA ASN A 238 1.28 -17.03 25.76
C ASN A 238 -0.25 -17.19 25.82
N LYS A 239 -0.99 -16.39 25.03
CA LYS A 239 -2.45 -16.43 24.97
C LYS A 239 -2.92 -17.32 23.82
N GLU A 240 -4.03 -18.02 24.02
CA GLU A 240 -4.69 -18.72 22.92
C GLU A 240 -5.19 -17.71 21.89
N VAL A 241 -4.85 -17.94 20.62
CA VAL A 241 -5.19 -17.04 19.52
C VAL A 241 -6.38 -17.63 18.75
N THR A 242 -7.51 -16.94 18.77
CA THR A 242 -8.72 -17.33 18.03
C THR A 242 -8.72 -16.66 16.64
N THR A 243 -8.94 -17.44 15.59
CA THR A 243 -9.03 -16.93 14.21
C THR A 243 -10.45 -17.03 13.67
N ILE A 244 -11.03 -15.90 13.27
CA ILE A 244 -12.38 -15.77 12.72
C ILE A 244 -12.28 -15.36 11.25
N ARG A 245 -12.86 -16.15 10.35
CA ARG A 245 -12.87 -15.90 8.90
C ARG A 245 -14.29 -15.54 8.45
N TYR A 246 -14.49 -14.31 7.98
CA TYR A 246 -15.77 -13.89 7.43
C TYR A 246 -15.95 -14.41 6.01
N ARG A 247 -17.12 -15.00 5.75
CA ARG A 247 -17.52 -15.56 4.46
C ARG A 247 -18.98 -15.25 4.21
N MET A 248 -19.29 -14.72 3.04
CA MET A 248 -20.66 -14.47 2.62
C MET A 248 -21.27 -15.74 2.02
N LYS A 249 -22.41 -16.18 2.57
CA LYS A 249 -23.16 -17.32 2.04
C LYS A 249 -23.76 -17.01 0.67
N ASN A 250 -23.85 -18.02 -0.19
CA ASN A 250 -24.41 -17.91 -1.54
C ASN A 250 -23.73 -16.78 -2.36
N SER A 251 -22.41 -16.65 -2.22
CA SER A 251 -21.64 -15.59 -2.87
C SER A 251 -20.42 -16.14 -3.58
N PHE A 252 -19.77 -15.29 -4.37
CA PHE A 252 -18.53 -15.63 -5.04
C PHE A 252 -17.40 -16.05 -4.07
N GLU A 253 -17.45 -15.62 -2.81
CA GLU A 253 -16.47 -15.99 -1.79
C GLU A 253 -16.42 -17.50 -1.51
N GLU A 254 -17.54 -18.21 -1.67
CA GLU A 254 -17.59 -19.67 -1.52
C GLU A 254 -16.80 -20.37 -2.63
N GLN A 255 -16.80 -19.82 -3.84
CA GLN A 255 -15.99 -20.32 -4.94
C GLN A 255 -14.49 -20.10 -4.67
N VAL A 256 -14.12 -18.93 -4.15
CA VAL A 256 -12.73 -18.64 -3.76
C VAL A 256 -12.23 -19.65 -2.72
N VAL A 257 -13.05 -19.92 -1.69
CA VAL A 257 -12.73 -20.92 -0.66
C VAL A 257 -12.58 -22.32 -1.26
N THR A 258 -13.49 -22.72 -2.15
CA THR A 258 -13.40 -24.02 -2.85
C THR A 258 -12.07 -24.14 -3.62
N VAL A 259 -11.64 -23.05 -4.28
CA VAL A 259 -10.36 -23.01 -4.97
C VAL A 259 -9.18 -23.05 -3.99
N GLN A 260 -9.28 -22.42 -2.82
CA GLN A 260 -8.25 -22.53 -1.78
C GLN A 260 -8.08 -23.97 -1.29
N GLU A 261 -9.19 -24.66 -1.00
CA GLU A 261 -9.19 -26.06 -0.53
C GLU A 261 -8.51 -26.97 -1.56
N ARG A 262 -8.90 -26.85 -2.83
CA ARG A 262 -8.25 -27.52 -3.96
C ARG A 262 -6.75 -27.26 -4.03
N LYS A 263 -6.31 -26.01 -3.83
CA LYS A 263 -4.87 -25.67 -3.82
C LYS A 263 -4.15 -26.27 -2.62
N LYS A 264 -4.78 -26.31 -1.44
CA LYS A 264 -4.22 -26.91 -0.23
C LYS A 264 -4.08 -28.42 -0.38
N ASP A 265 -5.09 -29.09 -0.94
CA ASP A 265 -5.07 -30.54 -1.16
C ASP A 265 -3.95 -30.92 -2.15
N LEU A 266 -3.82 -30.19 -3.25
CA LEU A 266 -2.72 -30.35 -4.20
C LEU A 266 -1.34 -30.17 -3.54
N ALA A 267 -1.19 -29.14 -2.70
CA ALA A 267 0.04 -28.91 -1.97
C ALA A 267 0.32 -30.07 -1.01
N ALA A 268 -0.69 -30.51 -0.25
CA ALA A 268 -0.58 -31.61 0.69
C ALA A 268 -0.13 -32.90 0.00
N LEU A 269 -0.72 -33.25 -1.15
CA LEU A 269 -0.32 -34.41 -1.96
C LEU A 269 1.14 -34.33 -2.43
N THR A 270 1.64 -33.12 -2.70
CA THR A 270 3.02 -32.89 -3.14
C THR A 270 4.02 -33.01 -1.99
N PHE A 271 3.63 -32.61 -0.77
CA PHE A 271 4.49 -32.64 0.41
C PHE A 271 4.37 -33.92 1.24
N SER A 272 3.30 -34.71 1.09
CA SER A 272 3.12 -36.01 1.73
C SER A 272 3.95 -37.10 1.06
N ASN A 273 5.27 -36.89 0.95
CA ASN A 273 6.22 -37.84 0.38
C ASN A 273 6.80 -38.80 1.44
N GLY A 274 5.92 -39.46 2.19
CA GLY A 274 6.24 -40.74 2.82
C GLY A 274 5.99 -41.88 1.83
N LYS A 275 7.00 -42.25 1.02
CA LYS A 275 7.01 -43.39 0.07
C LYS A 275 5.71 -43.58 -0.74
N ILE A 276 5.38 -42.64 -1.61
CA ILE A 276 4.38 -42.84 -2.67
C ILE A 276 5.14 -43.09 -3.98
N SER A 277 4.80 -44.15 -4.71
CA SER A 277 5.48 -44.49 -5.96
C SER A 277 5.15 -43.45 -7.04
N GLU A 278 6.10 -43.21 -7.95
CA GLU A 278 5.98 -42.23 -9.04
C GLU A 278 4.74 -42.50 -9.93
N ALA A 279 4.30 -43.76 -9.98
CA ALA A 279 3.09 -44.19 -10.69
C ALA A 279 1.78 -43.75 -10.00
N ASP A 280 1.74 -43.76 -8.66
CA ASP A 280 0.56 -43.37 -7.89
C ASP A 280 0.34 -41.84 -7.94
N VAL A 281 1.44 -41.07 -7.92
CA VAL A 281 1.41 -39.61 -8.08
C VAL A 281 0.91 -39.23 -9.48
N GLY A 282 1.36 -39.93 -10.52
CA GLY A 282 0.92 -39.69 -11.90
C GLY A 282 -0.58 -39.94 -12.09
N ALA A 283 -1.09 -41.05 -11.58
CA ALA A 283 -2.50 -41.42 -11.69
C ALA A 283 -3.41 -40.49 -10.88
N ALA A 284 -3.07 -40.19 -9.63
CA ALA A 284 -3.84 -39.28 -8.79
C ALA A 284 -3.84 -37.85 -9.34
N ARG A 285 -2.69 -37.36 -9.83
CA ARG A 285 -2.57 -36.04 -10.47
C ARG A 285 -3.37 -35.97 -11.77
N LEU A 286 -3.36 -37.01 -12.61
CA LEU A 286 -4.16 -37.08 -13.83
C LEU A 286 -5.67 -37.15 -13.54
N GLN A 287 -6.07 -37.96 -12.56
CA GLN A 287 -7.47 -38.09 -12.15
C GLN A 287 -8.00 -36.79 -11.55
N TYR A 288 -7.17 -36.10 -10.75
CA TYR A 288 -7.47 -34.79 -10.20
C TYR A 288 -7.54 -33.71 -11.30
N LEU A 289 -6.57 -33.65 -12.22
CA LEU A 289 -6.60 -32.72 -13.36
C LEU A 289 -7.82 -32.95 -14.25
N ARG A 290 -8.22 -34.21 -14.44
CA ARG A 290 -9.43 -34.58 -15.19
C ARG A 290 -10.72 -34.13 -14.47
N ALA A 291 -10.75 -34.21 -13.14
CA ALA A 291 -11.86 -33.69 -12.33
C ALA A 291 -11.89 -32.15 -12.25
N ALA A 292 -10.72 -31.50 -12.35
CA ALA A 292 -10.59 -30.05 -12.28
C ALA A 292 -10.86 -29.35 -13.62
N LEU A 293 -10.68 -30.03 -14.75
CA LEU A 293 -10.81 -29.45 -16.08
C LEU A 293 -12.19 -29.63 -16.74
N GLY A 294 -13.07 -30.49 -16.22
CA GLY A 294 -14.40 -30.73 -16.79
C GLY A 294 -14.33 -31.39 -18.16
#